data_AF-A0A6J7RQG4-F1
#
_entry.id   AF-A0A6J7RQG4-F1
#
_cell.length_a   1.000
_cell.length_b   1.000
_cell.length_c   1.000
_cell.angle_alpha   90.00
_cell.angle_beta   90.00
_cell.angle_gamma   90.00
#
_symmetry.space_group_name_H-M   'P 1'
#
loop_
_entity.id
_entity.type
_entity.pdbx_description
1 polymer ?
#
loop_
_entity_poly.entity_id
_entity_poly.type
_entity_poly.pdbx_seq_one_letter_code
_entity_poly.pdbx_strand_id
1 'polypeptide(L)'
;MVRDGPFGEGSVQWFIEANPELHYFTFIEDHPETHDQLRLMAIFDIVANNTDRKGGHVLLDSNGHIWGIDHGVCFSDEFKLRTVIWDFATEKLTAEHLSALENIAQQVPLRVATLLSEEEVTALKERVDWLLENKVLPYDPSGRRVPWPLL
;
A
#
# COMPACT_ATOMS: atom_id res chain seq x y z
N MET A 1 -9.52 21.34 -3.39
CA MET A 1 -10.98 21.48 -3.61
C MET A 1 -11.65 20.94 -2.36
N VAL A 2 -12.03 21.83 -1.44
CA VAL A 2 -12.89 21.51 -0.30
C VAL A 2 -14.31 21.82 -0.76
N ARG A 3 -15.24 20.87 -0.64
CA ARG A 3 -16.68 21.14 -0.82
C ARG A 3 -17.28 21.24 0.57
N ASP A 4 -18.14 22.23 0.81
CA ASP A 4 -18.94 22.29 2.04
C ASP A 4 -19.87 21.09 2.08
N GLY A 5 -19.57 20.14 2.98
CA GLY A 5 -20.37 18.96 3.25
C GLY A 5 -20.92 18.99 4.68
N PRO A 6 -22.03 18.30 4.96
CA PRO A 6 -22.69 18.34 6.28
C PRO A 6 -21.85 17.76 7.42
N PHE A 7 -20.72 17.10 7.13
CA PHE A 7 -19.87 16.40 8.09
C PHE A 7 -18.48 17.04 8.27
N GLY A 8 -18.24 18.23 7.71
CA GLY A 8 -16.96 18.93 7.82
C GLY A 8 -15.89 18.44 6.83
N GLU A 9 -14.62 18.69 7.17
CA GLU A 9 -13.49 18.31 6.32
C GLU A 9 -13.28 16.79 6.29
N GLY A 10 -12.97 16.27 5.10
CA GLY A 10 -12.76 14.85 4.87
C GLY A 10 -12.19 14.58 3.48
N SER A 11 -12.03 13.29 3.15
CA SER A 11 -11.55 12.86 1.84
C SER A 11 -12.70 12.54 0.88
N VAL A 12 -12.47 12.80 -0.41
CA VAL A 12 -13.32 12.33 -1.50
C VAL A 12 -12.42 11.55 -2.45
N GLN A 13 -12.76 10.28 -2.67
CA GLN A 13 -12.05 9.42 -3.60
C GLN A 13 -12.87 9.25 -4.88
N TRP A 14 -12.19 9.19 -6.02
CA TRP A 14 -12.82 8.86 -7.30
C TRP A 14 -13.38 7.44 -7.24
N PHE A 15 -14.62 7.25 -7.69
CA PHE A 15 -15.27 5.94 -7.70
C PHE A 15 -14.73 5.09 -8.87
N ILE A 16 -14.31 3.87 -8.55
CA ILE A 16 -13.84 2.89 -9.54
C ILE A 16 -14.95 1.87 -9.77
N GLU A 17 -15.39 1.76 -11.03
CA GLU A 17 -16.30 0.69 -11.43
C GLU A 17 -15.49 -0.62 -11.55
N ALA A 18 -15.78 -1.57 -10.66
CA ALA A 18 -15.12 -2.86 -10.57
C ALA A 18 -16.14 -3.96 -10.27
N ASN A 19 -15.82 -5.20 -10.65
CA ASN A 19 -16.64 -6.36 -10.29
C ASN A 19 -16.44 -6.68 -8.80
N PRO A 20 -17.48 -6.58 -7.94
CA PRO A 20 -17.35 -6.79 -6.49
C PRO A 20 -17.07 -8.23 -6.10
N GLU A 21 -17.29 -9.19 -7.00
CA GLU A 21 -16.96 -10.60 -6.76
C GLU A 21 -15.46 -10.89 -6.93
N LEU A 22 -14.70 -9.97 -7.55
CA LEU A 22 -13.26 -10.08 -7.70
C LEU A 22 -12.56 -9.32 -6.57
N HIS A 23 -11.51 -9.92 -6.04
CA HIS A 23 -10.73 -9.38 -4.93
C HIS A 23 -9.29 -9.89 -5.00
N TYR A 24 -8.42 -9.44 -4.08
CA TYR A 24 -7.02 -9.87 -4.04
C TYR A 24 -6.80 -11.38 -4.28
N PHE A 25 -7.53 -12.25 -3.55
CA PHE A 25 -7.33 -13.70 -3.67
C PHE A 25 -7.75 -14.28 -5.04
N THR A 26 -8.71 -13.69 -5.76
CA THR A 26 -8.98 -14.12 -7.15
C THR A 26 -7.89 -13.61 -8.09
N PHE A 27 -7.34 -12.41 -7.83
CA PHE A 27 -6.29 -11.86 -8.68
C PHE A 27 -4.98 -12.61 -8.58
N ILE A 28 -4.58 -13.03 -7.38
CA ILE A 28 -3.34 -13.78 -7.19
C ILE A 28 -3.43 -15.16 -7.87
N GLU A 29 -4.59 -15.82 -7.83
CA GLU A 29 -4.80 -17.16 -8.40
C GLU A 29 -5.05 -17.13 -9.92
N ASP A 30 -5.96 -16.29 -10.38
CA ASP A 30 -6.53 -16.38 -11.74
C ASP A 30 -6.04 -15.29 -12.70
N HIS A 31 -5.37 -14.25 -12.20
CA HIS A 31 -4.96 -13.07 -12.99
C HIS A 31 -3.46 -12.76 -12.88
N PRO A 32 -2.57 -13.64 -13.37
CA PRO A 32 -1.12 -13.46 -13.29
C PRO A 32 -0.61 -12.17 -13.95
N GLU A 33 -1.34 -11.62 -14.92
CA GLU A 33 -1.05 -10.33 -15.55
C GLU A 33 -1.10 -9.15 -14.59
N THR A 34 -1.76 -9.29 -13.43
CA THR A 34 -1.88 -8.25 -12.41
C THR A 34 -0.74 -8.26 -11.39
N HIS A 35 0.07 -9.32 -11.35
CA HIS A 35 1.02 -9.56 -10.26
C HIS A 35 2.04 -8.45 -10.09
N ASP A 36 2.50 -7.82 -11.17
CA ASP A 36 3.44 -6.69 -11.08
C ASP A 36 2.81 -5.47 -10.41
N GLN A 37 1.53 -5.21 -10.65
CA GLN A 37 0.79 -4.14 -9.96
C GLN A 37 0.54 -4.49 -8.49
N LEU A 38 0.27 -5.77 -8.19
CA LEU A 38 0.11 -6.24 -6.80
C LEU A 38 1.42 -6.17 -6.01
N ARG A 39 2.57 -6.47 -6.62
CA ARG A 39 3.91 -6.23 -6.03
C ARG A 39 4.12 -4.77 -5.70
N LEU A 40 3.75 -3.87 -6.62
CA LEU A 40 3.85 -2.43 -6.37
C LEU A 40 2.95 -2.00 -5.20
N MET A 41 1.75 -2.58 -5.09
CA MET A 41 0.87 -2.35 -3.94
C MET A 41 1.47 -2.88 -2.62
N ALA A 42 2.11 -4.05 -2.62
CA ALA A 42 2.80 -4.58 -1.44
C ALA A 42 3.92 -3.63 -0.97
N ILE A 43 4.71 -3.10 -1.90
CA ILE A 43 5.75 -2.08 -1.61
C ILE A 43 5.11 -0.83 -1.01
N PHE A 44 4.00 -0.35 -1.61
CA PHE A 44 3.26 0.79 -1.10
C PHE A 44 2.74 0.54 0.32
N ASP A 45 2.13 -0.61 0.60
CA ASP A 45 1.64 -0.97 1.93
C ASP A 45 2.75 -0.92 2.99
N ILE A 46 3.96 -1.36 2.66
CA ILE A 46 5.11 -1.31 3.57
C ILE A 46 5.54 0.14 3.81
N VAL A 47 5.74 0.93 2.75
CA VAL A 47 6.16 2.33 2.86
C VAL A 47 5.12 3.14 3.66
N ALA A 48 3.84 2.96 3.32
CA ALA A 48 2.70 3.61 3.96
C ALA A 48 2.35 2.99 5.33
N ASN A 49 2.95 1.86 5.74
CA ASN A 49 2.58 1.13 6.95
C ASN A 49 1.06 0.87 7.05
N ASN A 50 0.47 0.36 5.97
CA ASN A 50 -0.97 0.11 5.88
C ASN A 50 -1.39 -0.94 6.92
N THR A 51 -2.34 -0.59 7.78
CA THR A 51 -2.74 -1.45 8.90
C THR A 51 -4.05 -2.23 8.64
N ASP A 52 -4.64 -2.10 7.44
CA ASP A 52 -5.91 -2.75 7.12
C ASP A 52 -6.08 -3.05 5.61
N ARG A 53 -5.02 -3.51 4.92
CA ARG A 53 -5.15 -3.95 3.52
C ARG A 53 -5.86 -5.30 3.43
N LYS A 54 -7.17 -5.28 3.21
CA LYS A 54 -8.02 -6.45 2.94
C LYS A 54 -8.11 -6.79 1.45
N GLY A 55 -8.57 -8.00 1.15
CA GLY A 55 -8.73 -8.47 -0.22
C GLY A 55 -9.75 -7.67 -1.02
N GLY A 56 -10.89 -7.31 -0.40
CA GLY A 56 -11.92 -6.47 -1.03
C GLY A 56 -11.51 -5.02 -1.25
N HIS A 57 -10.36 -4.60 -0.71
CA HIS A 57 -9.84 -3.25 -0.93
C HIS A 57 -8.98 -3.13 -2.19
N VAL A 58 -8.73 -4.24 -2.89
CA VAL A 58 -7.99 -4.30 -4.15
C VAL A 58 -9.01 -4.48 -5.27
N LEU A 59 -9.05 -3.56 -6.21
CA LEU A 59 -10.03 -3.54 -7.30
C LEU A 59 -9.33 -3.70 -8.65
N LEU A 60 -9.99 -4.33 -9.61
CA LEU A 60 -9.55 -4.41 -11.00
C LEU A 60 -10.56 -3.67 -11.88
N ASP A 61 -10.11 -2.66 -12.62
CA ASP A 61 -10.96 -1.95 -13.58
C ASP A 61 -11.04 -2.68 -14.94
N SER A 62 -11.91 -2.19 -15.82
CA SER A 62 -12.12 -2.76 -17.16
C SER A 62 -10.90 -2.70 -18.10
N ASN A 63 -9.87 -1.91 -17.75
CA ASN A 63 -8.64 -1.76 -18.53
C ASN A 63 -7.50 -2.62 -17.98
N GLY A 64 -7.75 -3.43 -16.95
CA GLY A 64 -6.74 -4.27 -16.32
C GLY A 64 -5.87 -3.53 -15.29
N HIS A 65 -6.29 -2.36 -14.82
CA HIS A 65 -5.54 -1.62 -13.80
C HIS A 65 -6.00 -2.00 -12.40
N ILE A 66 -5.03 -2.23 -11.51
CA ILE A 66 -5.27 -2.51 -10.10
C ILE A 66 -5.34 -1.20 -9.31
N TRP A 67 -6.43 -1.02 -8.57
CA TRP A 67 -6.65 0.11 -7.68
C TRP A 67 -6.65 -0.35 -6.22
N GLY A 68 -5.93 0.38 -5.35
CA GLY A 68 -6.06 0.25 -3.89
C GLY A 68 -7.01 1.33 -3.36
N ILE A 69 -8.03 0.92 -2.61
CA ILE A 69 -8.95 1.83 -1.89
C ILE A 69 -8.76 1.70 -0.38
N ASP A 70 -9.39 2.58 0.41
CA ASP A 70 -9.38 2.51 1.89
C ASP A 70 -7.96 2.54 2.51
N HIS A 71 -7.33 3.72 2.45
CA HIS A 71 -6.03 4.01 3.06
C HIS A 71 -6.18 4.87 4.34
N GLY A 72 -7.34 4.83 5.00
CA GLY A 72 -7.64 5.70 6.14
C GLY A 72 -6.80 5.42 7.39
N VAL A 73 -6.11 4.28 7.43
CA VAL A 73 -5.31 3.80 8.57
C VAL A 73 -3.87 3.46 8.16
N CYS A 74 -3.21 4.43 7.53
CA CYS A 74 -1.81 4.39 7.12
C CYS A 74 -0.96 5.40 7.92
N PHE A 75 0.35 5.34 7.70
CA PHE A 75 1.37 6.32 8.11
C PHE A 75 1.70 6.41 9.60
N SER A 76 1.10 5.59 10.46
CA SER A 76 1.53 5.47 11.87
C SER A 76 3.06 5.32 11.94
N ASP A 77 3.64 6.06 12.87
CA ASP A 77 5.05 5.97 13.26
C ASP A 77 5.42 4.57 13.77
N GLU A 78 4.58 3.98 14.63
CA GLU A 78 4.74 2.59 15.08
C GLU A 78 4.47 1.58 13.95
N PHE A 79 5.38 0.64 13.74
CA PHE A 79 5.25 -0.37 12.68
C PHE A 79 4.11 -1.37 12.96
N LYS A 80 3.03 -1.24 12.20
CA LYS A 80 1.73 -1.92 12.41
C LYS A 80 1.17 -2.57 11.15
N LEU A 81 2.00 -2.72 10.11
CA LEU A 81 1.65 -3.31 8.83
C LEU A 81 0.79 -4.57 9.01
N ARG A 82 -0.38 -4.53 8.36
CA ARG A 82 -1.32 -5.65 8.24
C ARG A 82 -1.88 -5.64 6.82
N THR A 83 -1.49 -6.64 6.05
CA THR A 83 -1.86 -6.77 4.64
C THR A 83 -2.18 -8.21 4.30
N VAL A 84 -3.04 -8.42 3.31
CA VAL A 84 -3.24 -9.75 2.71
C VAL A 84 -2.18 -10.08 1.65
N ILE A 85 -1.39 -9.08 1.20
CA ILE A 85 -0.46 -9.22 0.07
C ILE A 85 0.89 -9.77 0.51
N TRP A 86 0.90 -10.96 1.13
CA TRP A 86 2.12 -11.62 1.60
C TRP A 86 2.70 -12.62 0.59
N ASP A 87 1.98 -12.96 -0.48
CA ASP A 87 2.41 -13.92 -1.51
C ASP A 87 3.74 -13.53 -2.20
N PHE A 88 4.09 -12.24 -2.20
CA PHE A 88 5.35 -11.73 -2.75
C PHE A 88 6.46 -11.55 -1.71
N ALA A 89 6.27 -12.02 -0.47
CA ALA A 89 7.30 -11.93 0.57
C ALA A 89 8.62 -12.56 0.09
N THR A 90 9.75 -11.95 0.48
CA THR A 90 11.12 -12.34 0.10
C THR A 90 11.50 -12.17 -1.37
N GLU A 91 10.56 -11.77 -2.25
CA GLU A 91 10.90 -11.45 -3.63
C GLU A 91 11.81 -10.23 -3.72
N LYS A 92 12.67 -10.21 -4.74
CA LYS A 92 13.62 -9.11 -4.99
C LYS A 92 12.92 -7.90 -5.57
N LEU A 93 13.32 -6.72 -5.11
CA LEU A 93 12.89 -5.46 -5.71
C LEU A 93 13.58 -5.26 -7.07
N THR A 94 12.82 -4.80 -8.06
CA THR A 94 13.35 -4.46 -9.39
C THR A 94 14.15 -3.16 -9.34
N ALA A 95 14.92 -2.87 -10.39
CA ALA A 95 15.63 -1.60 -10.50
C ALA A 95 14.67 -0.39 -10.47
N GLU A 96 13.47 -0.53 -11.03
CA GLU A 96 12.43 0.50 -11.01
C GLU A 96 11.92 0.75 -9.59
N HIS A 97 11.62 -0.32 -8.83
CA HIS A 97 11.22 -0.20 -7.42
C HIS A 97 12.29 0.52 -6.60
N LEU A 98 13.55 0.12 -6.74
CA LEU A 98 14.68 0.72 -6.02
C LEU A 98 14.84 2.20 -6.37
N SER A 99 14.76 2.56 -7.66
CA SER A 99 14.86 3.97 -8.08
C SER A 99 13.72 4.82 -7.51
N ALA A 100 12.49 4.31 -7.47
CA ALA A 100 11.38 5.02 -6.84
C ALA A 100 11.59 5.21 -5.33
N LEU A 101 12.09 4.19 -4.63
CA LEU A 101 12.41 4.25 -3.20
C LEU A 101 13.56 5.23 -2.90
N GLU A 102 14.62 5.24 -3.72
CA GLU A 102 15.74 6.19 -3.61
C GLU A 102 15.26 7.64 -3.67
N ASN A 103 14.31 7.94 -4.57
CA ASN A 103 13.71 9.28 -4.66
C ASN A 103 12.97 9.67 -3.36
N ILE A 104 12.24 8.73 -2.75
CA ILE A 104 11.54 8.97 -1.48
C ILE A 104 12.54 9.12 -0.32
N ALA A 105 13.61 8.31 -0.29
CA ALA A 105 14.65 8.37 0.73
C ALA A 105 15.37 9.73 0.75
N GLN A 106 15.68 10.26 -0.45
CA GLN A 106 16.22 11.60 -0.60
C GLN A 106 15.25 12.65 -0.03
N GLN A 107 13.98 12.58 -0.45
CA GLN A 107 12.97 13.51 0.00
C GLN A 107 11.56 12.92 -0.12
N VAL A 108 10.87 12.78 1.02
CA VAL A 108 9.44 12.50 1.02
C VAL A 108 8.73 13.66 0.28
N PRO A 109 7.88 13.38 -0.72
CA PRO A 109 7.22 14.44 -1.48
C PRO A 109 6.51 15.44 -0.57
N LEU A 110 6.73 16.74 -0.76
CA LEU A 110 6.15 17.78 0.13
C LEU A 110 4.64 17.64 0.31
N ARG A 111 3.92 17.28 -0.75
CA ARG A 111 2.46 17.06 -0.73
C ARG A 111 2.01 15.95 0.24
N VAL A 112 2.92 15.04 0.61
CA VAL A 112 2.70 14.00 1.62
C VAL A 112 3.26 14.45 2.95
N ALA A 113 4.52 14.90 2.99
CA ALA A 113 5.20 15.28 4.23
C ALA A 113 4.48 16.40 5.01
N THR A 114 3.81 17.32 4.31
CA THR A 114 3.04 18.41 4.95
C THR A 114 1.70 17.95 5.57
N LEU A 115 1.28 16.72 5.32
CA LEU A 115 0.07 16.11 5.89
C LEU A 115 0.38 15.14 7.03
N LEU A 116 1.66 14.92 7.34
CA LEU A 116 2.15 13.96 8.33
C LEU A 116 2.89 14.68 9.46
N SER A 117 3.00 14.05 10.63
CA SER A 117 3.88 14.53 11.69
C SER A 117 5.36 14.29 11.35
N GLU A 118 6.27 14.93 12.07
CA GLU A 118 7.72 14.71 11.89
C GLU A 118 8.13 13.25 12.17
N GLU A 119 7.50 12.63 13.16
CA GLU A 119 7.69 11.21 13.52
C GLU A 119 7.19 10.28 12.41
N GLU A 120 6.01 10.54 11.85
CA GLU A 120 5.44 9.75 10.76
C GLU A 120 6.31 9.83 9.48
N VAL A 121 6.82 11.03 9.15
CA VAL A 121 7.76 11.22 8.04
C VAL A 121 9.06 10.47 8.29
N THR A 122 9.60 10.54 9.51
CA THR A 122 10.83 9.82 9.89
C THR A 122 10.64 8.31 9.76
N ALA A 123 9.57 7.76 10.34
CA ALA A 123 9.26 6.34 10.27
C ALA A 123 9.01 5.85 8.83
N LEU A 124 8.39 6.67 7.97
CA LEU A 124 8.26 6.38 6.55
C LEU A 124 9.62 6.22 5.89
N LYS A 125 10.55 7.16 6.14
CA LYS A 125 11.91 7.08 5.60
C LYS A 125 12.65 5.85 6.11
N GLU A 126 12.54 5.52 7.39
CA GLU A 126 13.16 4.31 7.95
C GLU A 126 12.69 3.03 7.24
N ARG A 127 11.39 2.94 6.92
CA ARG A 127 10.85 1.80 6.15
C ARG A 127 11.38 1.76 4.71
N VAL A 128 11.53 2.92 4.07
CA VAL A 128 12.14 3.03 2.74
C VAL A 128 13.61 2.62 2.77
N ASP A 129 14.37 3.11 3.76
CA ASP A 129 15.79 2.79 3.94
C ASP A 129 15.98 1.28 4.17
N TRP A 130 15.12 0.66 4.98
CA TRP A 130 15.13 -0.80 5.17
C TRP A 130 14.93 -1.56 3.86
N LEU A 131 13.99 -1.14 3.00
CA LEU A 131 13.76 -1.75 1.69
C LEU A 131 14.95 -1.57 0.75
N LEU A 132 15.61 -0.40 0.78
CA LEU A 132 16.81 -0.13 -0.03
C LEU A 132 18.03 -0.93 0.42
N GLU A 133 18.18 -1.14 1.73
CA GLU A 133 19.26 -1.95 2.30
C GLU A 133 19.09 -3.43 1.95
N ASN A 134 17.89 -3.97 2.18
CA ASN A 134 17.62 -5.41 2.04
C ASN A 134 17.28 -5.83 0.60
N LYS A 135 16.73 -4.91 -0.20
CA LYS A 135 16.37 -5.10 -1.63
C LYS A 135 15.39 -6.26 -1.88
N VAL A 136 14.63 -6.63 -0.87
CA VAL A 136 13.59 -7.67 -0.90
C VAL A 136 12.36 -7.20 -0.16
N LEU A 137 11.21 -7.76 -0.51
CA LEU A 137 10.00 -7.62 0.30
C LEU A 137 10.16 -8.37 1.65
N PRO A 138 9.74 -7.77 2.78
CA PRO A 138 9.82 -8.40 4.08
C PRO A 138 8.94 -9.64 4.15
N TYR A 139 9.28 -10.53 5.07
CA TYR A 139 8.47 -11.68 5.44
C TYR A 139 7.94 -11.49 6.86
N ASP A 140 6.68 -11.86 7.12
CA ASP A 140 6.13 -11.91 8.47
C ASP A 140 6.29 -13.32 9.07
N PRO A 141 7.29 -13.55 9.95
CA PRO A 141 7.46 -14.87 10.58
C PRO A 141 6.33 -15.21 11.56
N SER A 142 5.52 -14.24 11.97
CA SER A 142 4.42 -14.49 12.91
C SER A 142 3.16 -15.04 12.23
N GLY A 143 2.97 -14.78 10.93
CA GLY A 143 1.74 -15.08 10.20
C GLY A 143 0.50 -14.35 10.73
N ARG A 144 0.68 -13.29 11.52
CA ARG A 144 -0.40 -12.55 12.20
C ARG A 144 -0.58 -11.14 11.65
N ARG A 145 0.27 -10.69 10.74
CA ARG A 145 0.18 -9.37 10.09
C ARG A 145 -0.81 -9.37 8.92
N VAL A 146 -1.97 -9.96 9.14
CA VAL A 146 -3.12 -9.92 8.23
C VAL A 146 -4.24 -9.12 8.90
N PRO A 147 -5.05 -8.36 8.14
CA PRO A 147 -6.22 -7.69 8.70
C PRO A 147 -7.31 -8.71 9.09
N TRP A 148 -8.28 -8.26 9.88
CA TRP A 148 -9.48 -9.03 10.15
C TRP A 148 -10.74 -8.17 9.93
N PRO A 149 -11.75 -8.67 9.19
CA PRO A 149 -11.71 -9.88 8.35
C PRO A 149 -10.71 -9.75 7.19
N LEU A 150 -10.50 -10.84 6.44
CA LEU A 150 -9.59 -10.87 5.29
C LEU A 150 -10.16 -10.20 4.03
N LEU A 151 -11.49 -10.15 3.90
CA LEU A 151 -12.22 -9.50 2.80
C LEU A 151 -12.81 -8.18 3.24
#